data_AF-A0A3C1GHR9-F1
#
_entry.id   AF-A0A3C1GHR9-F1
#
_cell.length_a   1.000
_cell.length_b   1.000
_cell.length_c   1.000
_cell.angle_alpha   90.00
_cell.angle_beta   90.00
_cell.angle_gamma   90.00
#
_symmetry.space_group_name_H-M   'P 1'
#
loop_
_entity.id
_entity.type
_entity.pdbx_description
1 polymer ?
#
loop_
_entity_poly.entity_id
_entity_poly.type
_entity_poly.pdbx_seq_one_letter_code
_entity_poly.pdbx_strand_id
1 'polypeptide(L)'
;MAPAARSAPATEPTPERLHASAMANVRAREPGQAVLELTDLIARFPRHPLAPAAQLGIGEAYYQQGDCRQALVELRKVVEGYPASAQVADALLKIGLCRRSLGEPDGATAAWRRLVSEHPRTDAAARARALLDVRSGAARRSR
;
A
#
# COMPACT_ATOMS: atom_id res chain seq x y z
N MET A 1 -0.58 -14.30 41.83
CA MET A 1 -1.52 -14.52 40.70
C MET A 1 -1.36 -13.38 39.73
N ALA A 2 -0.84 -13.64 38.53
CA ALA A 2 -0.74 -12.66 37.45
C ALA A 2 -2.14 -12.37 36.89
N PRO A 3 -2.49 -11.13 36.52
CA PRO A 3 -3.80 -10.85 35.94
C PRO A 3 -3.87 -11.44 34.53
N ALA A 4 -4.85 -12.32 34.34
CA ALA A 4 -5.23 -12.85 33.03
C ALA A 4 -5.60 -11.68 32.11
N ALA A 5 -4.90 -11.58 30.97
CA ALA A 5 -5.28 -10.70 29.88
C ALA A 5 -6.74 -11.00 29.52
N ARG A 6 -7.63 -10.03 29.77
CA ARG A 6 -9.03 -10.11 29.36
C ARG A 6 -9.07 -10.29 27.85
N SER A 7 -9.44 -11.48 27.42
CA SER A 7 -9.95 -11.73 26.09
C SER A 7 -11.09 -10.75 25.86
N ALA A 8 -10.90 -9.77 24.98
CA ALA A 8 -11.98 -8.90 24.53
C ALA A 8 -13.14 -9.78 24.02
N PRO A 9 -14.41 -9.39 24.24
CA PRO A 9 -15.55 -10.18 23.79
C PRO A 9 -15.48 -10.38 22.27
N ALA A 10 -15.75 -11.62 21.82
CA ALA A 10 -15.67 -12.05 20.42
C ALA A 10 -16.59 -11.30 19.43
N THR A 11 -17.36 -10.32 19.91
CA THR A 11 -18.35 -9.52 19.18
C THR A 11 -17.86 -8.13 18.77
N GLU A 12 -16.78 -7.60 19.36
CA GLU A 12 -16.27 -6.29 18.94
C GLU A 12 -15.32 -6.43 17.73
N PRO A 13 -15.50 -5.63 16.67
CA PRO A 13 -14.56 -5.62 15.56
C PRO A 13 -13.23 -5.05 16.04
N THR A 14 -12.23 -5.91 16.21
CA THR A 14 -10.87 -5.48 16.56
C THR A 14 -10.12 -5.03 15.30
N PRO A 15 -9.14 -4.13 15.42
CA PRO A 15 -8.29 -3.71 14.29
C PRO A 15 -7.67 -4.90 13.56
N GLU A 16 -7.21 -5.91 14.29
CA GLU A 16 -6.59 -7.12 13.73
C GLU A 16 -7.58 -7.94 12.93
N ARG A 17 -8.82 -8.10 13.42
CA ARG A 17 -9.88 -8.85 12.74
C ARG A 17 -10.33 -8.13 11.48
N LEU A 18 -10.56 -6.81 11.55
CA LEU A 18 -10.91 -6.00 10.39
C LEU A 18 -9.81 -6.07 9.32
N HIS A 19 -8.54 -5.96 9.73
CA HIS A 19 -7.42 -6.06 8.80
C HIS A 19 -7.31 -7.46 8.19
N ALA A 20 -7.38 -8.52 8.99
CA ALA A 20 -7.25 -9.89 8.52
C ALA A 20 -8.37 -10.28 7.54
N SER A 21 -9.62 -9.93 7.87
CA SER A 21 -10.80 -10.14 7.02
C SER A 21 -10.65 -9.38 5.69
N ALA A 22 -10.30 -8.10 5.76
CA ALA A 22 -10.15 -7.29 4.56
C ALA A 22 -9.04 -7.82 3.65
N MET A 23 -7.90 -8.22 4.21
CA MET A 23 -6.81 -8.80 3.41
C MET A 23 -7.20 -10.14 2.77
N ALA A 24 -8.14 -10.89 3.36
CA ALA A 24 -8.72 -12.05 2.70
C ALA A 24 -9.58 -11.65 1.49
N ASN A 25 -10.40 -10.61 1.64
CA ASN A 25 -11.22 -10.06 0.56
C ASN A 25 -10.37 -9.46 -0.58
N VAL A 26 -9.26 -8.79 -0.27
CA VAL A 26 -8.27 -8.34 -1.27
C VAL A 26 -7.75 -9.53 -2.08
N ARG A 27 -7.37 -10.64 -1.41
CA ARG A 27 -6.89 -11.85 -2.08
C ARG A 27 -7.98 -12.54 -2.90
N ALA A 28 -9.23 -12.49 -2.44
CA ALA A 28 -10.40 -13.01 -3.14
C ALA A 28 -10.82 -12.17 -4.35
N ARG A 29 -10.16 -11.02 -4.60
CA ARG A 29 -10.58 -10.02 -5.59
C ARG A 29 -12.00 -9.51 -5.35
N GLU A 30 -12.37 -9.38 -4.08
CA GLU A 30 -13.60 -8.74 -3.58
C GLU A 30 -13.27 -7.41 -2.89
N PRO A 31 -12.82 -6.41 -3.64
CA PRO A 31 -12.26 -5.17 -3.13
C PRO A 31 -13.30 -4.29 -2.45
N GLY A 32 -14.59 -4.39 -2.81
CA GLY A 32 -15.64 -3.61 -2.17
C GLY A 32 -15.71 -3.86 -0.67
N GLN A 33 -15.78 -5.13 -0.27
CA GLN A 33 -15.82 -5.51 1.14
C GLN A 33 -14.51 -5.20 1.85
N ALA A 34 -13.36 -5.44 1.19
CA ALA A 34 -12.06 -5.09 1.73
C ALA A 34 -11.93 -3.59 2.04
N VAL A 35 -12.33 -2.73 1.10
CA VAL A 35 -12.25 -1.27 1.26
C VAL A 35 -13.15 -0.82 2.41
N LEU A 36 -14.36 -1.36 2.53
CA LEU A 36 -15.26 -1.03 3.64
C LEU A 36 -14.65 -1.37 5.01
N GLU A 37 -14.11 -2.58 5.18
CA GLU A 37 -13.53 -3.04 6.44
C GLU A 37 -12.25 -2.28 6.83
N LEU A 38 -11.39 -1.97 5.86
CA LEU A 38 -10.17 -1.17 6.10
C LEU A 38 -10.51 0.29 6.40
N THR A 39 -11.55 0.83 5.76
CA THR A 39 -12.04 2.18 6.04
C THR A 39 -12.60 2.25 7.47
N ASP A 40 -13.37 1.24 7.91
CA ASP A 40 -13.86 1.14 9.29
C ASP A 40 -12.70 1.09 10.29
N LEU A 41 -11.65 0.30 10.00
CA LEU A 41 -10.45 0.23 10.82
C LEU A 41 -9.80 1.60 10.99
N ILE A 42 -9.58 2.34 9.90
CA ILE A 42 -8.94 3.66 9.94
C ILE A 42 -9.84 4.67 10.67
N ALA A 43 -11.15 4.64 10.44
CA ALA A 43 -12.10 5.55 11.08
C ALA A 43 -12.17 5.34 12.60
N ARG A 44 -12.19 4.09 13.05
CA ARG A 44 -12.34 3.74 14.46
C ARG A 44 -11.01 3.73 15.21
N PHE A 45 -9.92 3.40 14.52
CA PHE A 45 -8.60 3.23 15.10
C PHE A 45 -7.50 4.00 14.35
N PRO A 46 -7.65 5.33 14.17
CA PRO A 46 -6.76 6.14 13.30
C PRO A 46 -5.30 6.21 13.78
N ARG A 47 -5.06 5.98 15.08
CA ARG A 47 -3.71 5.97 15.68
C ARG A 47 -3.13 4.56 15.84
N HIS A 48 -3.85 3.54 15.38
CA HIS A 48 -3.42 2.16 15.55
C HIS A 48 -2.24 1.86 14.62
N PRO A 49 -1.27 1.02 15.02
CA PRO A 49 -0.16 0.60 14.15
C PRO A 49 -0.60 -0.03 12.83
N LEU A 50 -1.82 -0.57 12.77
CA LEU A 50 -2.41 -1.13 11.54
C LEU A 50 -3.03 -0.09 10.61
N ALA A 51 -3.28 1.15 11.06
CA ALA A 51 -3.86 2.19 10.20
C ALA A 51 -3.08 2.42 8.88
N PRO A 52 -1.73 2.54 8.87
CA PRO A 52 -0.99 2.62 7.62
C PRO A 52 -1.09 1.35 6.76
N ALA A 53 -1.13 0.16 7.38
CA ALA A 53 -1.29 -1.10 6.64
C ALA A 53 -2.69 -1.23 6.03
N ALA A 54 -3.72 -0.75 6.73
CA ALA A 54 -5.07 -0.69 6.23
C ALA A 54 -5.19 0.29 5.06
N GLN A 55 -4.61 1.49 5.18
CA GLN A 55 -4.62 2.48 4.11
C GLN A 55 -3.88 1.98 2.86
N LEU A 56 -2.76 1.28 3.04
CA LEU A 56 -2.06 0.59 1.96
C LEU A 56 -2.98 -0.45 1.31
N GLY A 57 -3.63 -1.30 2.11
CA GLY A 57 -4.56 -2.34 1.65
C GLY A 57 -5.71 -1.82 0.78
N ILE A 58 -6.26 -0.65 1.10
CA ILE A 58 -7.27 0.03 0.25
C ILE A 58 -6.66 0.36 -1.13
N GLY A 59 -5.47 0.94 -1.16
CA GLY A 59 -4.75 1.21 -2.40
C GLY A 59 -4.43 -0.06 -3.19
N GLU A 60 -4.13 -1.17 -2.51
CA GLU A 60 -3.91 -2.47 -3.15
C GLU A 60 -5.19 -3.03 -3.76
N ALA A 61 -6.33 -2.92 -3.07
CA ALA A 61 -7.62 -3.36 -3.56
C ALA A 61 -7.95 -2.68 -4.91
N TYR A 62 -7.84 -1.36 -4.99
CA TYR A 62 -8.05 -0.63 -6.24
C TYR A 62 -7.03 -0.99 -7.32
N TYR A 63 -5.76 -1.15 -6.96
CA TYR A 63 -4.73 -1.58 -7.90
C TYR A 63 -5.04 -2.95 -8.52
N GLN A 64 -5.52 -3.90 -7.73
CA GLN A 64 -5.91 -5.24 -8.22
C GLN A 64 -7.13 -5.20 -9.15
N GLN A 65 -8.00 -4.20 -9.01
CA GLN A 65 -9.09 -3.94 -9.96
C GLN A 65 -8.62 -3.28 -11.26
N GLY A 66 -7.36 -2.87 -11.34
CA GLY A 66 -6.86 -2.04 -12.43
C GLY A 66 -7.25 -0.56 -12.33
N ASP A 67 -7.96 -0.15 -11.26
CA ASP A 67 -8.27 1.26 -11.02
C ASP A 67 -7.06 1.99 -10.43
N CYS A 68 -6.08 2.24 -11.31
CA CYS A 68 -4.85 2.93 -10.96
C CYS A 68 -5.11 4.38 -10.49
N ARG A 69 -6.23 5.00 -10.89
CA ARG A 69 -6.57 6.36 -10.48
C ARG A 69 -6.97 6.40 -9.00
N GLN A 70 -7.90 5.54 -8.60
CA GLN A 70 -8.28 5.43 -7.19
C GLN A 70 -7.13 4.88 -6.33
N ALA A 71 -6.40 3.88 -6.84
CA ALA A 71 -5.21 3.37 -6.14
C ALA A 71 -4.21 4.49 -5.82
N LEU A 72 -3.93 5.39 -6.77
CA LEU A 72 -3.02 6.51 -6.53
C LEU A 72 -3.49 7.45 -5.42
N VAL A 73 -4.79 7.74 -5.34
CA VAL A 73 -5.37 8.57 -4.28
C VAL A 73 -5.10 7.92 -2.91
N GLU A 74 -5.41 6.64 -2.78
CA GLU A 74 -5.32 5.93 -1.51
C GLU A 74 -3.87 5.63 -1.09
N LEU A 75 -3.00 5.31 -2.05
CA LEU A 75 -1.57 5.09 -1.79
C LEU A 75 -0.86 6.38 -1.38
N ARG A 76 -1.25 7.54 -1.93
CA ARG A 76 -0.71 8.84 -1.51
C ARG A 76 -1.04 9.16 -0.06
N LYS A 77 -2.24 8.81 0.42
CA LYS A 77 -2.59 8.95 1.84
C LYS A 77 -1.64 8.18 2.75
N VAL A 78 -1.09 7.05 2.30
CA VAL A 78 -0.05 6.33 3.07
C VAL A 78 1.20 7.17 3.24
N VAL A 79 1.70 7.72 2.13
CA VAL A 79 2.95 8.49 2.08
C VAL A 79 2.82 9.82 2.83
N GLU A 80 1.65 10.46 2.73
CA GLU A 80 1.39 11.79 3.31
C GLU A 80 0.94 11.68 4.78
N GLY A 81 0.12 10.69 5.12
CA GLY A 81 -0.45 10.52 6.46
C GLY A 81 0.42 9.69 7.41
N TYR A 82 1.27 8.80 6.89
CA TYR A 82 2.09 7.89 7.71
C TYR A 82 3.57 7.85 7.25
N PRO A 83 4.28 9.00 7.16
CA PRO A 83 5.60 9.09 6.55
C PRO A 83 6.69 8.24 7.24
N ALA A 84 6.52 7.89 8.52
CA ALA A 84 7.45 7.05 9.27
C ALA A 84 7.12 5.54 9.20
N SER A 85 6.03 5.15 8.54
CA SER A 85 5.59 3.76 8.47
C SER A 85 6.43 2.96 7.47
N ALA A 86 6.65 1.68 7.77
CA ALA A 86 7.26 0.74 6.82
C ALA A 86 6.46 0.61 5.51
N GLN A 87 5.17 0.93 5.54
CA GLN A 87 4.23 0.79 4.43
C GLN A 87 4.44 1.86 3.34
N VAL A 88 5.18 2.93 3.66
CA VAL A 88 5.54 3.99 2.69
C VAL A 88 6.34 3.40 1.53
N ALA A 89 7.22 2.44 1.81
CA ALA A 89 8.05 1.81 0.78
C ALA A 89 7.19 1.07 -0.27
N ASP A 90 6.26 0.25 0.18
CA ASP A 90 5.32 -0.47 -0.68
C ASP A 90 4.35 0.48 -1.39
N ALA A 91 3.89 1.52 -0.71
CA ALA A 91 3.04 2.55 -1.31
C ALA A 91 3.73 3.26 -2.47
N LEU A 92 4.97 3.69 -2.30
CA LEU A 92 5.75 4.35 -3.37
C LEU A 92 6.02 3.42 -4.55
N LEU A 93 6.28 2.13 -4.30
CA LEU A 93 6.44 1.15 -5.37
C LEU A 93 5.17 1.07 -6.21
N LYS A 94 4.01 0.91 -5.56
CA LYS A 94 2.71 0.80 -6.22
C LYS A 94 2.27 2.09 -6.90
N ILE A 95 2.56 3.26 -6.33
CA ILE A 95 2.35 4.55 -6.99
C ILE A 95 3.08 4.58 -8.34
N GLY A 96 4.33 4.14 -8.37
CA GLY A 96 5.07 4.10 -9.62
C GLY A 96 4.50 3.09 -10.63
N LEU A 97 4.06 1.93 -10.17
CA LEU A 97 3.37 0.94 -11.02
C LEU A 97 2.06 1.50 -11.61
N CYS A 98 1.23 2.14 -10.78
CA CYS A 98 -0.03 2.77 -11.21
C CYS A 98 0.23 3.86 -12.26
N ARG A 99 1.18 4.77 -11.99
CA ARG A 99 1.54 5.85 -12.92
C ARG A 99 2.04 5.31 -14.26
N ARG A 100 2.85 4.25 -14.24
CA ARG A 100 3.27 3.59 -15.47
C ARG A 100 2.08 3.03 -16.25
N SER A 101 1.14 2.36 -15.59
CA SER A 101 -0.08 1.85 -16.23
C SER A 101 -0.97 2.95 -16.80
N LEU A 102 -0.95 4.14 -16.19
CA LEU A 102 -1.69 5.32 -16.67
C LEU A 102 -0.97 6.08 -17.80
N GLY A 103 0.20 5.61 -18.25
CA GLY A 103 0.97 6.30 -19.29
C GLY A 103 1.77 7.51 -18.77
N GLU A 104 2.07 7.56 -17.47
CA GLU A 104 2.85 8.61 -16.82
C GLU A 104 4.25 8.08 -16.39
N PRO A 105 5.14 7.71 -17.33
CA PRO A 105 6.39 7.02 -17.01
C PRO A 105 7.39 7.89 -16.23
N ASP A 106 7.32 9.21 -16.37
CA ASP A 106 8.16 10.13 -15.58
C ASP A 106 7.69 10.24 -14.14
N GLY A 107 6.39 10.29 -13.93
CA GLY A 107 5.80 10.20 -12.60
C GLY A 107 6.11 8.86 -11.92
N ALA A 108 6.16 7.77 -12.69
CA ALA A 108 6.55 6.45 -12.19
C ALA A 108 8.02 6.43 -11.74
N THR A 109 8.90 6.97 -12.57
CA THR A 109 10.34 7.06 -12.29
C THR A 109 10.62 7.93 -11.07
N ALA A 110 9.91 9.05 -10.93
CA ALA A 110 10.04 9.91 -9.76
C ALA A 110 9.70 9.15 -8.47
N ALA A 111 8.59 8.39 -8.46
CA ALA A 111 8.18 7.59 -7.30
C ALA A 111 9.21 6.50 -6.95
N TRP A 112 9.71 5.77 -7.95
CA TRP A 112 10.72 4.73 -7.73
C TRP A 112 12.07 5.27 -7.30
N ARG A 113 12.51 6.42 -7.84
CA ARG A 113 13.74 7.08 -7.37
C ARG A 113 13.61 7.53 -5.94
N ARG A 114 12.46 8.13 -5.58
CA ARG A 114 12.14 8.50 -4.21
C ARG A 114 12.23 7.29 -3.27
N LEU A 115 11.58 6.18 -3.64
CA LEU A 115 11.62 4.92 -2.90
C LEU A 115 13.05 4.40 -2.68
N VAL A 116 13.87 4.39 -3.74
CA VAL A 116 15.26 3.91 -3.64
C VAL A 116 16.13 4.84 -2.78
N SER A 117 15.83 6.13 -2.76
CA SER A 117 16.53 7.13 -1.95
C SER A 117 16.12 7.07 -0.48
N GLU A 118 14.82 7.02 -0.20
CA GLU A 118 14.25 7.11 1.16
C GLU A 118 14.24 5.75 1.88
N HIS A 119 14.06 4.64 1.15
CA HIS A 119 13.98 3.29 1.72
C HIS A 119 14.90 2.27 1.04
N PRO A 120 16.21 2.55 0.92
CA PRO A 120 17.15 1.80 0.07
C PRO A 120 17.33 0.32 0.41
N ARG A 121 16.97 -0.11 1.62
CA ARG A 121 17.18 -1.48 2.13
C ARG A 121 15.94 -2.36 2.09
N THR A 122 14.84 -1.87 1.51
CA THR A 122 13.57 -2.62 1.42
C THR A 122 13.52 -3.46 0.14
N ASP A 123 12.74 -4.55 0.17
CA ASP A 123 12.44 -5.34 -1.04
C ASP A 123 11.75 -4.48 -2.11
N ALA A 124 10.90 -3.54 -1.68
CA ALA A 124 10.27 -2.58 -2.56
C ALA A 124 11.33 -1.74 -3.32
N ALA A 125 12.37 -1.26 -2.64
CA ALA A 125 13.47 -0.55 -3.29
C ALA A 125 14.28 -1.44 -4.24
N ALA A 126 14.51 -2.71 -3.90
CA ALA A 126 15.16 -3.65 -4.82
C ALA A 126 14.35 -3.82 -6.12
N ARG A 127 13.03 -3.99 -6.01
CA ARG A 127 12.12 -4.05 -7.17
C ARG A 127 12.11 -2.73 -7.96
N ALA A 128 12.09 -1.60 -7.27
CA ALA A 128 12.12 -0.29 -7.90
C ALA A 128 13.42 -0.04 -8.70
N ARG A 129 14.58 -0.49 -8.20
CA ARG A 129 15.85 -0.46 -8.95
C ARG A 129 15.76 -1.24 -10.26
N ALA A 130 15.21 -2.45 -10.21
CA ALA A 130 15.02 -3.27 -11.41
C ALA A 130 14.09 -2.58 -12.43
N LEU A 131 13.00 -1.98 -11.96
CA LEU A 131 12.06 -1.24 -12.83
C LEU A 131 12.69 0.00 -13.49
N LEU A 132 13.56 0.70 -12.76
CA LEU A 132 14.31 1.85 -13.27
C LEU A 132 15.31 1.43 -14.35
N ASP A 133 15.99 0.31 -14.16
CA ASP A 133 17.01 -0.19 -15.08
C ASP A 133 16.42 -0.64 -16.43
N VAL A 134 15.27 -1.32 -16.40
CA VAL A 134 14.53 -1.73 -17.62
C VAL A 134 14.20 -0.52 -18.51
N ARG A 135 13.86 0.64 -17.93
CA ARG A 135 13.59 1.87 -18.69
C ARG A 135 14.86 2.43 -19.34
N SER A 136 16.00 2.38 -18.66
CA SER A 136 17.29 2.79 -19.24
C SER A 136 17.82 1.85 -20.34
N GLY A 137 17.35 0.60 -20.38
CA GLY A 137 17.63 -0.34 -21.46
C GLY A 137 16.75 -0.15 -22.71
N ALA A 138 15.52 0.37 -22.54
CA ALA A 138 14.63 0.70 -23.67
C ALA A 138 15.07 1.99 -24.39
N ALA A 139 15.52 3.00 -23.65
CA ALA A 139 16.00 4.27 -24.21
C ALA A 139 17.34 4.16 -24.98
N ARG A 140 18.09 3.06 -24.81
CA ARG A 140 19.39 2.84 -25.47
C ARG A 140 19.33 2.07 -26.80
N ARG A 141 18.16 1.58 -27.21
CA ARG A 141 17.98 0.75 -28.42
C ARG A 141 17.51 1.51 -29.67
N SER A 142 17.56 2.84 -29.64
CA SER A 142 17.14 3.71 -30.75
C SER A 142 18.30 4.53 -31.35
N ARG A 143 19.49 3.94 -31.44
CA ARG A 143 20.60 4.48 -32.23
C ARG A 143 21.04 3.51 -33.30
#